data_AF-A0A2V6DEY3-F1
#
_entry.id   AF-A0A2V6DEY3-F1
#
_cell.length_a   1.000
_cell.length_b   1.000
_cell.length_c   1.000
_cell.angle_alpha   90.00
_cell.angle_beta   90.00
_cell.angle_gamma   90.00
#
_symmetry.space_group_name_H-M   'P 1'
#
loop_
_entity.id
_entity.type
_entity.pdbx_description
1 polymer ?
#
loop_
_entity_poly.entity_id
_entity_poly.type
_entity_poly.pdbx_seq_one_letter_code
_entity_poly.pdbx_strand_id
1 'polypeptide(L)'
;MEQTSSPPPPMPPTNWFGRNWKWVVPIGCLVPVLCIAGFVLAIFYFVMGVVKESDAYKMALARAQENPAVIEAIGSPISQTGIVSGNSNVNGATGEANLSVPLRGPKGKATLYVEAKKSTDIWYFQTMVVKIEKTGERIDLNALPLPPKPPSPSH
;
A
#
# COMPACT_ATOMS: atom_id res chain seq x y z
N MET A 1 -0.46 -88.48 22.33
CA MET A 1 0.29 -87.24 22.63
C MET A 1 0.25 -86.39 21.37
N GLU A 2 -0.78 -85.56 21.20
CA GLU A 2 -0.87 -84.64 20.06
C GLU A 2 -0.26 -83.30 20.45
N GLN A 3 0.89 -82.97 19.88
CA GLN A 3 1.50 -81.64 20.00
C GLN A 3 0.76 -80.69 19.07
N THR A 4 -0.08 -79.82 19.64
CA THR A 4 -0.65 -78.68 18.94
C THR A 4 0.41 -77.59 18.81
N SER A 5 0.95 -77.38 17.60
CA SER A 5 1.82 -76.25 17.27
C SER A 5 1.00 -74.96 17.21
N SER A 6 1.37 -73.95 18.00
CA SER A 6 0.71 -72.64 18.02
C SER A 6 1.14 -71.79 16.81
N PRO A 7 0.25 -70.96 16.24
CA PRO A 7 0.59 -70.10 15.11
C PRO A 7 1.52 -68.94 15.55
N PRO A 8 2.39 -68.44 14.65
CA PRO A 8 3.32 -67.36 14.98
C PRO A 8 2.57 -66.04 15.26
N PRO A 9 3.12 -65.17 16.13
CA PRO A 9 2.47 -63.92 16.51
C PRO A 9 2.42 -62.92 15.33
N PRO A 10 1.38 -62.06 15.26
CA PRO A 10 1.28 -61.03 14.23
C PRO A 10 2.36 -59.95 14.41
N MET A 11 2.98 -59.52 13.30
CA MET A 11 3.98 -58.45 13.29
C MET A 11 3.35 -57.09 13.58
N PRO A 12 4.04 -56.18 14.32
CA PRO A 12 3.51 -54.87 14.66
C PRO A 12 3.29 -54.01 13.40
N PRO A 13 2.19 -53.23 13.32
CA PRO A 13 1.93 -52.36 12.18
C PRO A 13 3.04 -51.32 12.06
N THR A 14 3.53 -51.12 10.84
CA THR A 14 4.55 -50.10 10.57
C THR A 14 3.95 -48.72 10.85
N ASN A 15 4.45 -48.08 11.89
CA ASN A 15 4.15 -46.73 12.31
C ASN A 15 4.68 -45.73 11.27
N TRP A 16 3.83 -45.38 10.30
CA TRP A 16 4.07 -44.37 9.24
C TRP A 16 4.69 -43.08 9.80
N PHE A 17 4.25 -42.68 11.01
CA PHE A 17 4.74 -41.51 11.73
C PHE A 17 6.22 -41.59 12.15
N GLY A 18 6.74 -42.77 12.50
CA GLY A 18 8.15 -42.93 12.86
C GLY A 18 9.10 -42.87 11.66
N ARG A 19 8.62 -43.28 10.48
CA ARG A 19 9.39 -43.23 9.22
C ARG A 19 9.50 -41.80 8.68
N ASN A 20 8.43 -41.02 8.80
CA ASN A 20 8.32 -39.69 8.19
C ASN A 20 8.57 -38.54 9.17
N TRP A 21 8.84 -38.82 10.46
CA TRP A 21 9.09 -37.81 11.50
C TRP A 21 10.16 -36.78 11.12
N LYS A 22 11.22 -37.23 10.43
CA LYS A 22 12.32 -36.38 9.95
C LYS A 22 11.87 -35.34 8.91
N TRP A 23 10.74 -35.58 8.24
CA TRP A 23 10.11 -34.67 7.29
C TRP A 23 8.96 -33.88 7.92
N VAL A 24 8.16 -34.50 8.80
CA VAL A 24 7.00 -33.88 9.45
C VAL A 24 7.38 -32.71 10.35
N VAL A 25 8.51 -32.77 11.07
CA VAL A 25 8.96 -31.66 11.94
C VAL A 25 9.39 -30.42 11.14
N PRO A 26 10.29 -30.53 10.14
CA PRO A 26 10.67 -29.37 9.34
C PRO A 26 9.51 -28.87 8.46
N ILE A 27 8.72 -29.75 7.84
CA ILE A 27 7.56 -29.34 7.02
C ILE A 27 6.45 -28.75 7.90
N GLY A 28 6.19 -29.34 9.07
CA GLY A 28 5.16 -28.90 10.01
C GLY A 28 5.46 -27.55 10.67
N CYS A 29 6.72 -27.11 10.70
CA CYS A 29 7.09 -25.76 11.13
C CYS A 29 7.22 -24.78 9.95
N LEU A 30 7.81 -25.23 8.84
CA LEU A 30 8.11 -24.36 7.70
C LEU A 30 6.85 -24.00 6.90
N VAL A 31 5.87 -24.91 6.77
CA VAL A 31 4.60 -24.64 6.09
C VAL A 31 3.78 -23.56 6.80
N PRO A 32 3.50 -23.63 8.12
CA PRO A 32 2.74 -22.56 8.78
C PRO A 32 3.50 -21.23 8.79
N VAL A 33 4.84 -21.23 8.91
CA VAL A 33 5.64 -19.99 8.78
C VAL A 33 5.47 -19.38 7.39
N LEU A 34 5.52 -20.18 6.33
CA LEU A 34 5.32 -19.71 4.96
C LEU A 34 3.89 -19.22 4.72
N CYS A 35 2.89 -19.92 5.27
CA CYS A 35 1.49 -19.50 5.21
C CYS A 35 1.27 -18.16 5.93
N ILE A 36 1.86 -17.97 7.11
CA ILE A 36 1.77 -16.71 7.86
C ILE A 36 2.45 -15.59 7.07
N ALA A 37 3.66 -15.81 6.56
CA ALA A 37 4.37 -14.82 5.74
C ALA A 37 3.56 -14.46 4.48
N GLY A 38 3.00 -15.45 3.79
CA GLY A 38 2.13 -15.25 2.63
C GLY A 38 0.86 -14.49 2.97
N PHE A 39 0.24 -14.78 4.12
CA PHE A 39 -0.95 -14.09 4.60
C PHE A 39 -0.68 -12.62 4.94
N VAL A 40 0.45 -12.33 5.61
CA VAL A 40 0.88 -10.95 5.89
C VAL A 40 1.14 -10.18 4.60
N LEU A 41 1.81 -10.80 3.62
CA LEU A 41 2.02 -10.19 2.31
C LEU A 41 0.69 -9.95 1.59
N ALA A 42 -0.23 -10.90 1.61
CA ALA A 42 -1.54 -10.77 0.98
C ALA A 42 -2.34 -9.62 1.61
N ILE A 43 -2.38 -9.50 2.94
CA ILE A 43 -3.01 -8.36 3.63
C ILE A 43 -2.33 -7.06 3.22
N PHE A 44 -1.00 -7.01 3.20
CA PHE A 44 -0.26 -5.81 2.84
C PHE A 44 -0.58 -5.36 1.40
N TYR A 45 -0.61 -6.28 0.44
CA TYR A 45 -0.98 -5.98 -0.94
C TYR A 45 -2.46 -5.60 -1.08
N PHE A 46 -3.36 -6.23 -0.33
CA PHE A 46 -4.78 -5.90 -0.33
C PHE A 46 -5.03 -4.48 0.22
N VAL A 47 -4.43 -4.15 1.37
CA VAL A 47 -4.52 -2.80 1.97
C VAL A 47 -3.89 -1.76 1.04
N MET A 48 -2.71 -2.03 0.47
CA MET A 48 -2.11 -1.18 -0.55
C MET A 48 -3.00 -1.00 -1.78
N GLY A 49 -3.71 -2.05 -2.20
CA GLY A 49 -4.69 -2.02 -3.29
C GLY A 49 -5.85 -1.07 -2.97
N VAL A 50 -6.47 -1.24 -1.81
CA VAL A 50 -7.59 -0.39 -1.36
C VAL A 50 -7.14 1.09 -1.20
N VAL A 51 -5.93 1.34 -0.70
CA VAL A 51 -5.38 2.70 -0.58
C VAL A 51 -5.14 3.33 -1.97
N LYS A 52 -4.54 2.58 -2.91
CA LYS A 52 -4.29 3.04 -4.29
C LYS A 52 -5.57 3.14 -5.14
N GLU A 53 -6.59 2.37 -4.80
CA GLU A 53 -7.90 2.42 -5.44
C GLU A 53 -8.79 3.53 -4.91
N SER A 54 -8.45 4.16 -3.77
CA SER A 54 -9.24 5.29 -3.27
C SER A 54 -9.31 6.38 -4.33
N ASP A 55 -10.54 6.76 -4.72
CA ASP A 55 -10.75 7.79 -5.72
C ASP A 55 -10.06 9.10 -5.32
N ALA A 56 -9.99 9.38 -4.02
CA ALA A 56 -9.24 10.49 -3.45
C ALA A 56 -7.76 10.50 -3.87
N TYR A 57 -7.09 9.33 -3.85
CA TYR A 57 -5.70 9.20 -4.28
C TYR A 57 -5.53 9.51 -5.77
N LYS A 58 -6.35 8.88 -6.62
CA LYS A 58 -6.27 9.05 -8.08
C LYS A 58 -6.56 10.48 -8.50
N MET A 59 -7.60 11.09 -7.92
CA MET A 59 -7.97 12.48 -8.18
C MET A 59 -6.88 13.46 -7.74
N ALA A 60 -6.28 13.26 -6.56
CA ALA A 60 -5.21 14.12 -6.08
C ALA A 60 -3.93 13.98 -6.92
N LEU A 61 -3.59 12.75 -7.32
CA LEU A 61 -2.44 12.51 -8.20
C LEU A 61 -2.64 13.16 -9.56
N ALA A 62 -3.84 13.02 -10.16
CA ALA A 62 -4.17 13.64 -11.44
C ALA A 62 -4.04 15.18 -11.36
N ARG A 63 -4.59 15.82 -10.33
CA ARG A 63 -4.45 17.27 -10.11
C ARG A 63 -3.00 17.70 -9.95
N ALA A 64 -2.19 16.91 -9.22
CA ALA A 64 -0.76 17.21 -9.07
C ALA A 64 0.01 17.06 -10.39
N GLN A 65 -0.38 16.10 -11.23
CA GLN A 65 0.23 15.88 -12.55
C GLN A 65 -0.16 16.95 -13.58
N GLU A 66 -1.36 17.51 -13.48
CA GLU A 66 -1.87 18.54 -14.39
C GLU A 66 -1.48 19.97 -13.96
N ASN A 67 -1.03 20.16 -12.71
CA ASN A 67 -0.73 21.50 -12.20
C ASN A 67 0.58 22.07 -12.79
N PRO A 68 0.53 23.22 -13.49
CA PRO A 68 1.72 23.82 -14.11
C PRO A 68 2.84 24.13 -13.12
N ALA A 69 2.52 24.62 -11.93
CA ALA A 69 3.53 24.96 -10.92
C ALA A 69 4.28 23.70 -10.42
N VAL A 70 3.57 22.57 -10.31
CA VAL A 70 4.20 21.28 -9.96
C VAL A 70 5.10 20.79 -11.10
N ILE A 71 4.62 20.85 -12.35
CA ILE A 71 5.40 20.48 -13.53
C ILE A 71 6.64 21.37 -13.67
N GLU A 72 6.52 22.67 -13.42
CA GLU A 72 7.64 23.61 -13.46
C GLU A 72 8.70 23.25 -12.41
N ALA A 73 8.25 22.92 -11.18
CA ALA A 73 9.12 22.62 -10.04
C ALA A 73 9.84 21.27 -10.14
N ILE A 74 9.15 20.17 -10.50
CA ILE A 74 9.75 18.81 -10.54
C ILE A 74 9.90 18.22 -11.94
N GLY A 75 9.33 18.84 -12.97
CA GLY A 75 9.39 18.37 -14.37
C GLY A 75 8.32 17.32 -14.70
N SER A 76 8.09 17.11 -16.00
CA SER A 76 7.23 16.04 -16.55
C SER A 76 8.10 15.02 -17.31
N PRO A 77 7.80 13.71 -17.24
CA PRO A 77 6.66 13.09 -16.56
C PRO A 77 6.82 13.00 -15.04
N ILE A 78 5.70 13.18 -14.32
CA ILE A 78 5.64 13.03 -12.86
C ILE A 78 5.18 11.61 -12.54
N SER A 79 6.06 10.85 -11.91
CA SER A 79 5.77 9.48 -11.48
C SER A 79 5.71 9.39 -9.96
N GLN A 80 4.80 8.58 -9.45
CA GLN A 80 4.81 8.19 -8.05
C GLN A 80 6.05 7.33 -7.76
N THR A 81 6.73 7.60 -6.65
CA THR A 81 7.88 6.82 -6.18
C THR A 81 7.71 6.47 -4.70
N GLY A 82 8.40 5.44 -4.23
CA GLY A 82 8.36 5.06 -2.81
C GLY A 82 7.03 4.47 -2.35
N ILE A 83 6.83 4.51 -1.03
CA ILE A 83 5.65 3.97 -0.37
C ILE A 83 4.70 5.14 -0.09
N VAL A 84 3.43 5.00 -0.50
CA VAL A 84 2.38 5.90 -0.02
C VAL A 84 2.16 5.60 1.44
N SER A 85 2.34 6.62 2.27
CA SER A 85 2.01 6.53 3.68
C SER A 85 0.73 7.31 3.95
N GLY A 86 -0.01 6.89 4.97
CA GLY A 86 -1.28 7.52 5.30
C GLY A 86 -2.33 6.51 5.71
N ASN A 87 -3.51 7.02 6.02
CA ASN A 87 -4.66 6.22 6.36
C ASN A 87 -5.83 6.61 5.46
N SER A 88 -6.51 5.62 4.90
CA SER A 88 -7.79 5.80 4.22
C SER A 88 -8.81 4.92 4.91
N ASN A 89 -9.78 5.53 5.58
CA ASN A 89 -10.89 4.83 6.18
C ASN A 89 -12.17 5.20 5.45
N VAL A 90 -12.74 4.28 4.69
CA VAL A 90 -14.00 4.51 3.96
C VAL A 90 -15.04 3.53 4.49
N ASN A 91 -16.15 4.06 4.97
CA ASN A 91 -17.28 3.29 5.47
C ASN A 91 -18.55 3.71 4.70
N GLY A 92 -18.81 2.99 3.60
CA GLY A 92 -19.95 3.23 2.71
C GLY A 92 -19.94 4.64 2.11
N ALA A 93 -20.99 5.42 2.43
CA ALA A 93 -21.17 6.80 1.95
C ALA A 93 -20.30 7.84 2.67
N THR A 94 -19.56 7.43 3.70
CA THR A 94 -18.67 8.29 4.49
C THR A 94 -17.24 7.79 4.48
N GLY A 95 -16.28 8.66 4.74
CA GLY A 95 -14.88 8.25 4.83
C GLY A 95 -13.93 9.41 5.03
N GLU A 96 -12.68 9.09 5.33
CA GLU A 96 -11.60 10.04 5.48
C GLU A 96 -10.33 9.45 4.86
N ALA A 97 -9.54 10.30 4.21
CA ALA A 97 -8.29 9.93 3.58
C ALA A 97 -7.23 10.98 3.93
N ASN A 98 -6.18 10.56 4.62
CA ASN A 98 -5.00 11.37 4.87
C ASN A 98 -3.81 10.62 4.27
N LEU A 99 -3.30 11.11 3.15
CA LEU A 99 -2.30 10.43 2.32
C LEU A 99 -1.09 11.33 2.08
N SER A 100 0.08 10.72 2.12
CA SER A 100 1.37 11.29 1.76
C SER A 100 1.95 10.48 0.61
N VAL A 101 2.03 11.09 -0.56
CA VAL A 101 2.39 10.43 -1.81
C VAL A 101 3.72 11.00 -2.29
N PRO A 102 4.81 10.22 -2.30
CA PRO A 102 6.07 10.68 -2.83
C PRO A 102 6.02 10.71 -4.36
N LEU A 103 6.40 11.85 -4.94
CA LEU A 103 6.42 12.13 -6.37
C LEU A 103 7.86 12.36 -6.84
N ARG A 104 8.16 11.95 -8.06
CA ARG A 104 9.45 12.15 -8.73
C ARG A 104 9.22 12.62 -10.15
N GLY A 105 9.91 13.68 -10.54
CA GLY A 105 10.06 14.09 -11.92
C GLY A 105 11.55 14.27 -12.29
N PRO A 106 11.85 14.62 -13.54
CA PRO A 106 13.22 14.79 -14.03
C PRO A 106 14.02 15.90 -13.32
N LYS A 107 13.34 16.94 -12.81
CA LYS A 107 13.99 18.08 -12.13
C LYS A 107 14.13 17.89 -10.62
N GLY A 108 13.42 16.92 -10.02
CA GLY A 108 13.49 16.69 -8.59
C GLY A 108 12.39 15.79 -8.02
N LYS A 109 12.27 15.83 -6.70
CA LYS A 109 11.29 15.06 -5.91
C LYS A 109 10.35 16.02 -5.18
N ALA A 110 9.14 15.55 -4.94
CA ALA A 110 8.15 16.25 -4.12
C ALA A 110 7.34 15.24 -3.32
N THR A 111 6.64 15.70 -2.29
CA THR A 111 5.65 14.91 -1.56
C THR A 111 4.30 15.61 -1.66
N LEU A 112 3.30 14.91 -2.18
CA LEU A 112 1.91 15.35 -2.20
C LEU A 112 1.22 14.92 -0.91
N TYR A 113 0.76 15.89 -0.14
CA TYR A 113 -0.06 15.71 1.05
C TYR A 113 -1.52 15.94 0.69
N VAL A 114 -2.36 14.97 1.01
CA VAL A 114 -3.79 14.96 0.69
C VAL A 114 -4.57 14.69 1.95
N GLU A 115 -5.54 15.54 2.25
CA GLU A 115 -6.54 15.34 3.28
C GLU A 115 -7.92 15.51 2.66
N ALA A 116 -8.70 14.44 2.64
CA ALA A 116 -10.02 14.40 2.04
C ALA A 116 -11.03 13.71 2.96
N LYS A 117 -12.29 14.15 2.92
CA LYS A 117 -13.42 13.53 3.58
C LYS A 117 -14.47 13.16 2.57
N LYS A 118 -14.94 11.91 2.62
CA LYS A 118 -16.08 11.44 1.86
C LYS A 118 -17.35 11.67 2.69
N SER A 119 -18.34 12.34 2.12
CA SER A 119 -19.65 12.54 2.73
C SER A 119 -20.72 12.42 1.66
N THR A 120 -21.78 11.65 1.93
CA THR A 120 -22.88 11.42 0.98
C THR A 120 -22.38 10.94 -0.39
N ASP A 121 -21.41 10.02 -0.37
CA ASP A 121 -20.73 9.48 -1.55
C ASP A 121 -19.85 10.45 -2.35
N ILE A 122 -19.69 11.69 -1.88
CA ILE A 122 -18.89 12.74 -2.52
C ILE A 122 -17.59 12.99 -1.75
N TRP A 123 -16.47 13.13 -2.45
CA TRP A 123 -15.18 13.49 -1.86
C TRP A 123 -14.97 14.99 -1.76
N TYR A 124 -14.68 15.47 -0.56
CA TYR A 124 -14.32 16.84 -0.23
C TYR A 124 -12.84 16.88 0.15
N PHE A 125 -12.03 17.56 -0.67
CA PHE A 125 -10.62 17.75 -0.39
C PHE A 125 -10.46 18.98 0.51
N GLN A 126 -9.98 18.76 1.73
CA GLN A 126 -9.68 19.82 2.69
C GLN A 126 -8.28 20.38 2.43
N THR A 127 -7.30 19.49 2.22
CA THR A 127 -5.90 19.85 2.02
C THR A 127 -5.37 19.10 0.80
N MET A 128 -4.76 19.81 -0.15
CA MET A 128 -4.02 19.20 -1.24
C MET A 128 -2.80 20.06 -1.51
N VAL A 129 -1.64 19.64 -0.99
CA VAL A 129 -0.42 20.45 -1.04
C VAL A 129 0.75 19.61 -1.52
N VAL A 130 1.47 20.11 -2.52
CA VAL A 130 2.71 19.52 -2.97
C VAL A 130 3.88 20.25 -2.34
N LYS A 131 4.69 19.53 -1.56
CA LYS A 131 5.94 20.05 -1.00
C LYS A 131 7.11 19.62 -1.87
N ILE A 132 7.85 20.57 -2.42
CA ILE A 132 9.06 20.32 -3.20
C ILE A 132 10.22 20.00 -2.24
N GLU A 133 10.88 18.86 -2.40
CA GLU A 133 11.94 18.45 -1.46
C GLU A 133 13.17 19.37 -1.53
N LYS A 134 13.48 19.87 -2.73
CA LYS A 134 14.69 20.69 -2.97
C LYS A 134 14.58 22.11 -2.42
N THR A 135 13.43 22.75 -2.55
CA THR A 135 13.21 24.15 -2.15
C THR A 135 12.42 24.29 -0.85
N GLY A 136 11.73 23.24 -0.42
CA GLY A 136 10.79 23.29 0.70
C GLY A 136 9.49 24.03 0.38
N GLU A 137 9.35 24.53 -0.85
CA GLU A 137 8.17 25.25 -1.33
C GLU A 137 6.93 24.36 -1.27
N ARG A 138 5.80 24.97 -0.90
CA ARG A 138 4.50 24.30 -0.81
C ARG A 138 3.56 24.92 -1.84
N ILE A 139 3.11 24.09 -2.78
CA ILE A 139 2.17 24.46 -3.82
C ILE A 139 0.80 23.93 -3.38
N ASP A 140 -0.14 24.84 -3.12
CA ASP A 140 -1.52 24.48 -2.81
C ASP A 140 -2.29 24.17 -4.10
N LEU A 141 -2.91 23.00 -4.15
CA LEU A 141 -3.70 22.46 -5.25
C LEU A 141 -5.21 22.46 -4.97
N ASN A 142 -5.64 22.93 -3.79
CA ASN A 142 -7.06 23.10 -3.46
C ASN A 142 -7.66 24.35 -4.09
N ALA A 143 -6.83 25.36 -4.35
CA ALA A 143 -7.24 26.50 -5.13
C ALA A 143 -7.52 26.00 -6.57
N LEU A 144 -8.74 26.23 -7.05
CA LEU A 144 -9.01 26.30 -8.49
C LEU A 144 -7.89 27.11 -9.18
N PRO A 145 -7.57 26.82 -10.46
CA PRO A 145 -6.36 27.32 -11.12
C PRO A 145 -6.13 28.78 -10.78
N LEU A 146 -5.09 29.07 -9.99
CA LEU A 146 -4.78 30.44 -9.63
C LEU A 146 -4.48 31.18 -10.94
N PRO A 147 -5.16 32.31 -11.24
CA PRO A 147 -4.74 33.15 -12.34
C PRO A 147 -3.26 33.49 -12.15
N PRO A 148 -2.47 33.59 -13.24
CA PRO A 148 -1.04 33.79 -13.17
C PRO A 148 -0.73 34.96 -12.23
N LYS A 149 0.09 34.70 -11.22
CA LYS A 149 0.56 35.70 -10.26
C LYS A 149 1.12 36.89 -11.06
N PRO A 150 0.53 38.10 -10.99
CA PRO A 150 1.11 39.26 -11.63
C PRO A 150 2.55 39.44 -11.11
N PRO A 151 3.50 39.85 -11.96
CA PRO A 151 4.85 40.15 -11.50
C PRO A 151 4.76 41.14 -10.35
N SER A 152 5.37 40.78 -9.22
CA SER A 152 5.42 41.64 -8.04
C SER A 152 6.12 42.94 -8.45
N PRO A 153 5.53 44.13 -8.22
CA PRO A 153 6.21 45.38 -8.50
C PRO A 153 7.46 45.47 -7.62
N SER A 154 8.61 45.60 -8.28
CA SER A 154 9.86 46.00 -7.65
C SER A 154 9.69 47.40 -7.08
N HIS A 155 9.67 47.53 -5.76
CA HIS A 155 9.92 48.79 -5.08
C HIS A 155 11.43 49.02 -4.93
#